data_AF-A0A934LSH0-F1
#
_entry.id   AF-A0A934LSH0-F1
#
_cell.length_a   1.000
_cell.length_b   1.000
_cell.length_c   1.000
_cell.angle_alpha   90.00
_cell.angle_beta   90.00
_cell.angle_gamma   90.00
#
_symmetry.space_group_name_H-M   'P 1'
#
loop_
_entity.id
_entity.type
_entity.pdbx_description
1 polymer ?
#
loop_
_entity_poly.entity_id
_entity_poly.type
_entity_poly.pdbx_seq_one_letter_code
_entity_poly.pdbx_strand_id
1 'polypeptide(L)' 'MGKTVLLTGRPRVGKTTIIKDLAARLPGKAGGFYTEEMRDAGERVGFRLVTLDGREGI' A
#
# COMPACT_ATOMS: atom_id res chain seq x y z
N MET A 1 21.77 4.65 -9.55
CA MET A 1 21.01 3.70 -8.71
C MET A 1 20.59 4.43 -7.43
N GLY A 2 19.30 4.49 -7.12
CA GLY A 2 18.83 5.16 -5.89
C GLY A 2 19.08 4.32 -4.63
N LYS A 3 18.88 4.90 -3.44
CA LYS A 3 18.86 4.15 -2.18
C LYS A 3 17.55 3.35 -2.09
N THR A 4 17.65 2.08 -1.74
CA THR A 4 16.47 1.22 -1.48
C THR A 4 16.22 1.16 0.03
N VAL A 5 14.96 1.34 0.43
CA VAL A 5 14.53 1.23 1.83
C VAL A 5 13.49 0.14 1.94
N LEU A 6 13.65 -0.77 2.90
CA LEU A 6 12.69 -1.81 3.21
C LEU A 6 12.06 -1.53 4.58
N LEU A 7 10.74 -1.36 4.61
CA LEU A 7 9.98 -1.18 5.86
C LEU A 7 9.41 -2.52 6.33
N THR A 8 9.85 -3.01 7.48
CA THR A 8 9.38 -4.27 8.08
C THR A 8 8.62 -4.02 9.38
N GLY A 9 7.91 -5.03 9.88
CA GLY A 9 7.18 -4.94 11.14
C GLY A 9 6.02 -5.93 11.22
N ARG A 10 5.48 -6.14 12.43
CA ARG A 10 4.36 -7.08 12.68
C ARG A 10 3.13 -6.76 11.81
N PRO A 11 2.27 -7.75 11.51
CA PRO A 11 0.99 -7.50 10.85
C PRO A 11 0.19 -6.41 11.58
N ARG A 12 -0.54 -5.56 10.83
CA ARG A 12 -1.39 -4.47 11.35
C ARG A 12 -0.69 -3.35 12.15
N VAL A 13 0.65 -3.28 12.15
CA VAL A 13 1.42 -2.19 12.82
C VAL A 13 1.35 -0.81 12.12
N GLY A 14 0.56 -0.66 11.05
CA GLY A 14 0.42 0.61 10.33
C GLY A 14 1.41 0.86 9.18
N LYS A 15 2.13 -0.18 8.70
CA LYS A 15 3.07 -0.04 7.56
C LYS A 15 2.41 0.59 6.32
N THR A 16 1.25 0.09 5.92
CA THR A 16 0.50 0.62 4.77
C THR A 16 0.09 2.08 5.01
N THR A 17 -0.29 2.43 6.23
CA THR A 17 -0.63 3.82 6.61
C THR A 17 0.54 4.77 6.39
N ILE A 18 1.74 4.41 6.86
CA ILE A 18 2.95 5.22 6.68
C ILE A 18 3.32 5.34 5.19
N ILE A 19 3.22 4.25 4.41
CA ILE A 19 3.49 4.29 2.97
C ILE A 19 2.53 5.24 2.25
N LYS A 20 1.23 5.20 2.58
CA LYS A 20 0.21 6.10 2.00
C LYS A 20 0.49 7.56 2.36
N ASP A 21 0.78 7.86 3.63
CA ASP A 21 1.11 9.22 4.09
C ASP A 21 2.38 9.75 3.43
N LEU A 22 3.43 8.93 3.32
CA LEU A 22 4.65 9.29 2.62
C LEU A 22 4.41 9.56 1.13
N ALA A 23 3.68 8.68 0.44
CA ALA A 23 3.36 8.86 -0.98
C ALA A 23 2.59 10.17 -1.25
N ALA A 24 1.71 10.58 -0.34
CA ALA A 24 0.97 11.83 -0.43
C ALA A 24 1.84 13.08 -0.20
N ARG A 25 2.94 12.95 0.57
CA ARG A 25 3.85 14.06 0.93
C ARG A 25 5.09 14.17 0.04
N LEU A 26 5.39 13.15 -0.76
CA LEU A 26 6.55 13.15 -1.64
C LEU A 26 6.41 14.21 -2.75
N PRO A 27 7.45 15.01 -3.02
CA PRO A 27 7.42 15.93 -4.15
C PRO A 27 7.44 15.15 -5.48
N GLY A 28 6.53 15.50 -6.39
CA GLY A 28 6.41 14.85 -7.69
C GLY A 28 5.43 13.67 -7.71
N LYS A 29 5.49 12.85 -8.77
CA LYS A 29 4.62 11.67 -8.91
C LYS A 29 5.33 10.43 -8.36
N ALA A 30 4.71 9.76 -7.38
CA ALA A 30 5.12 8.44 -6.94
C ALA A 30 4.43 7.35 -7.77
N GLY A 31 5.19 6.35 -8.21
CA GLY A 31 4.67 5.17 -8.89
C GLY A 31 4.63 3.94 -7.97
N GLY A 32 3.93 2.90 -8.40
CA GLY A 32 3.81 1.64 -7.67
C GLY A 32 2.42 1.41 -7.09
N PHE A 33 2.30 0.43 -6.20
CA PHE A 33 1.04 -0.03 -5.65
C PHE A 33 1.18 -0.52 -4.21
N TYR A 34 0.05 -0.63 -3.52
CA TYR A 34 -0.10 -1.36 -2.27
C TYR A 34 -1.29 -2.33 -2.39
N THR A 35 -1.38 -3.27 -1.45
CA THR A 35 -2.50 -4.21 -1.38
C THR A 35 -3.43 -3.87 -0.21
N GLU A 36 -4.73 -3.98 -0.45
CA GLU A 36 -5.75 -3.93 0.59
C GLU A 36 -6.38 -5.30 0.77
N GLU A 37 -6.52 -5.75 2.01
CA GLU A 37 -7.16 -7.01 2.32
C GLU A 37 -8.67 -6.89 2.09
N MET A 38 -9.23 -7.72 1.22
CA MET A 38 -10.67 -7.77 0.97
C MET A 38 -11.31 -8.83 1.88
N ARG A 39 -12.38 -8.43 2.57
CA ARG A 39 -13.14 -9.31 3.45
C ARG A 39 -14.61 -9.29 3.10
N ASP A 40 -15.23 -10.47 3.11
CA ASP A 40 -16.67 -10.66 2.95
C ASP A 40 -17.16 -11.60 4.05
N ALA A 41 -18.28 -11.27 4.70
CA ALA A 41 -18.81 -11.99 5.87
C ALA A 41 -17.77 -12.32 6.97
N GLY A 42 -16.73 -11.48 7.12
CA GLY A 42 -15.63 -11.69 8.08
C GLY A 42 -14.46 -12.55 7.57
N GLU A 43 -14.65 -13.25 6.46
CA GLU A 43 -13.63 -14.09 5.82
C GLU A 43 -12.78 -13.31 4.83
N ARG A 44 -11.50 -13.66 4.73
CA ARG A 44 -10.60 -13.05 3.74
C ARG A 44 -10.87 -13.66 2.37
N VAL A 45 -11.40 -12.86 1.45
CA VAL A 45 -11.74 -13.29 0.09
C VAL A 45 -10.68 -12.94 -0.95
N GLY A 46 -9.71 -12.09 -0.61
CA GLY A 46 -8.60 -11.77 -1.51
C GLY A 46 -7.86 -10.50 -1.15
N PHE A 47 -7.20 -9.92 -2.14
CA PHE A 47 -6.52 -8.64 -2.04
C PHE A 47 -6.87 -7.76 -3.23
N ARG A 48 -7.06 -6.47 -2.98
CA ARG A 48 -7.16 -5.47 -4.02
C ARG A 48 -5.80 -4.82 -4.23
N LEU A 49 -5.38 -4.69 -5.47
CA LEU A 49 -4.25 -3.86 -5.87
C LEU A 49 -4.73 -2.42 -6.03
N VAL A 50 -4.07 -1.49 -5.33
CA VAL A 50 -4.33 -0.05 -5.46
C VAL A 50 -3.04 0.65 -5.81
N THR A 51 -3.01 1.34 -6.94
CA THR A 51 -1.85 2.12 -7.37
C THR A 51 -1.81 3.47 -6.66
N LEU A 52 -0.62 4.07 -6.57
CA LEU A 52 -0.47 5.41 -5.99
C LEU A 52 -1.12 6.52 -6.83
N ASP A 53 -1.49 6.24 -8.09
CA ASP A 53 -2.26 7.13 -8.97
C ASP A 53 -3.78 6.83 -8.95
N GLY A 54 -4.27 6.03 -8.00
CA GLY A 54 -5.70 5.87 -7.73
C GLY A 54 -6.43 4.84 -8.61
N ARG A 55 -5.70 3.99 -9.34
CA ARG A 55 -6.28 2.87 -10.08
C ARG A 55 -6.36 1.64 -9.20
N GLU A 56 -7.37 0.83 -9.44
CA GLU A 56 -7.66 -0.36 -8.62
C GLU A 56 -7.87 -1.60 -9.51
N GLY A 57 -7.51 -2.78 -8.98
CA GLY A 57 -7.73 -4.09 -9.62
C GLY A 57 -7.83 -5.21 -8.59
N ILE A 58 -8.51 -6.30 -8.94
CA ILE A 58 -8.64 -7.52 -8.13
C ILE A 58 -7.72 -8.60 -8.71
#